data_AF-R5BC59-F1
#
_entry.id   AF-R5BC59-F1
#
_cell.length_a   1.000
_cell.length_b   1.000
_cell.length_c   1.000
_cell.angle_alpha   90.00
_cell.angle_beta   90.00
_cell.angle_gamma   90.00
#
_symmetry.space_group_name_H-M   'P 1'
#
loop_
_entity.id
_entity.type
_entity.pdbx_description
1 polymer ?
#
loop_
_entity_poly.entity_id
_entity_poly.type
_entity_poly.pdbx_seq_one_letter_code
_entity_poly.pdbx_strand_id
1 'polypeptide(L)'
;MILKRICCIAAALAIVVPSFAGINRNDVKEIADRVADWQIANFNNVSYTGKKRAPLDWANGALFRGMVEWSAKTGYQPAEDFVMNIAKTHDWHMARRLYHADDICVGQAFLLLYEKYKDPVMLQYVKERADSVIDFRSHVAMDIHVKDGQERWCWCDALFMAPPVYSMLT
;
A
#
# COMPACT_ATOMS: atom_id res chain seq x y z
N MET A 1 -67.44 -10.54 -17.39
CA MET A 1 -66.06 -10.74 -17.89
C MET A 1 -65.09 -10.47 -16.76
N ILE A 2 -64.32 -11.49 -16.41
CA ILE A 2 -63.43 -11.61 -15.25
C ILE A 2 -62.14 -10.85 -15.54
N LEU A 3 -61.79 -9.81 -14.77
CA LEU A 3 -60.41 -9.28 -14.75
C LEU A 3 -59.81 -9.36 -13.34
N LYS A 4 -59.14 -10.50 -13.16
CA LYS A 4 -57.93 -10.80 -12.38
C LYS A 4 -57.41 -9.73 -11.42
N ARG A 5 -57.42 -10.10 -10.14
CA ARG A 5 -56.57 -9.60 -9.06
C ARG A 5 -55.09 -9.77 -9.46
N ILE A 6 -54.35 -8.68 -9.56
CA ILE A 6 -52.88 -8.70 -9.57
C ILE A 6 -52.45 -8.33 -8.15
N CYS A 7 -52.13 -9.34 -7.35
CA CYS A 7 -51.47 -9.16 -6.08
C CYS A 7 -50.00 -8.90 -6.39
N CYS A 8 -49.55 -7.65 -6.32
CA CYS A 8 -48.14 -7.31 -6.40
C CYS A 8 -47.47 -7.81 -5.12
N ILE A 9 -46.92 -9.02 -5.16
CA ILE A 9 -45.95 -9.49 -4.17
C ILE A 9 -44.67 -8.71 -4.44
N ALA A 10 -44.49 -7.59 -3.73
CA ALA A 10 -43.19 -6.95 -3.62
C ALA A 10 -42.28 -7.88 -2.80
N ALA A 11 -41.53 -8.74 -3.48
CA ALA A 11 -40.44 -9.47 -2.86
C ALA A 11 -39.35 -8.44 -2.52
N ALA A 12 -39.36 -7.95 -1.28
CA ALA A 12 -38.23 -7.21 -0.74
C ALA A 12 -37.04 -8.18 -0.72
N LEU A 13 -36.12 -8.01 -1.67
CA LEU A 13 -34.79 -8.60 -1.56
C LEU A 13 -34.13 -7.91 -0.36
N ALA A 14 -34.27 -8.49 0.82
CA ALA A 14 -33.47 -8.11 1.97
C ALA A 14 -32.03 -8.49 1.63
N ILE A 15 -31.24 -7.50 1.19
CA ILE A 15 -29.80 -7.64 1.20
C ILE A 15 -29.44 -7.86 2.66
N VAL A 16 -29.11 -9.11 3.01
CA VAL A 16 -28.52 -9.43 4.31
C VAL A 16 -27.13 -8.81 4.29
N VAL A 17 -27.06 -7.52 4.64
CA VAL A 17 -25.79 -6.90 5.02
C VAL A 17 -25.36 -7.65 6.28
N PRO A 18 -24.19 -8.33 6.28
CA PRO A 18 -23.70 -8.96 7.49
C PRO A 18 -23.71 -7.92 8.61
N SER A 19 -24.48 -8.19 9.66
CA SER A 19 -24.46 -7.33 10.83
C SER A 19 -23.08 -7.48 11.48
N PHE A 20 -22.30 -6.40 11.52
CA PHE A 20 -21.08 -6.34 12.32
C PHE A 20 -21.36 -6.30 13.83
N ALA A 21 -22.61 -6.55 14.26
CA ALA A 21 -22.97 -6.69 15.65
C ALA A 21 -22.12 -7.81 16.28
N GLY A 22 -21.18 -7.40 17.13
CA GLY A 22 -20.27 -8.30 17.86
C GLY A 22 -18.79 -8.14 17.55
N ILE A 23 -18.38 -7.37 16.52
CA ILE A 23 -16.95 -7.07 16.33
C ILE A 23 -16.56 -5.89 17.22
N ASN A 24 -15.79 -6.17 18.27
CA ASN A 24 -15.24 -5.16 19.16
C ASN A 24 -13.98 -4.53 18.54
N ARG A 25 -13.96 -3.20 18.46
CA ARG A 25 -12.82 -2.43 17.95
C ARG A 25 -11.52 -2.72 18.71
N ASN A 26 -11.61 -2.92 20.03
CA ASN A 26 -10.44 -3.17 20.87
C ASN A 26 -9.84 -4.55 20.57
N ASP A 27 -10.68 -5.57 20.37
CA ASP A 27 -10.23 -6.93 20.02
C ASP A 27 -9.55 -6.94 18.64
N VAL A 28 -10.12 -6.23 17.66
CA VAL A 28 -9.49 -6.05 16.34
C VAL A 28 -8.15 -5.33 16.48
N LYS A 29 -8.09 -4.29 17.31
CA LYS A 29 -6.86 -3.54 17.55
C LYS A 29 -5.78 -4.43 18.18
N GLU A 30 -6.13 -5.19 19.21
CA GLU A 30 -5.20 -6.10 19.89
C GLU A 30 -4.62 -7.14 18.92
N ILE A 31 -5.46 -7.73 18.07
CA ILE A 31 -5.00 -8.70 17.07
C ILE A 31 -4.06 -8.04 16.06
N ALA A 32 -4.43 -6.88 15.52
CA ALA A 32 -3.63 -6.17 14.52
C ALA A 32 -2.29 -5.67 15.09
N ASP A 33 -2.27 -5.17 16.33
CA ASP A 33 -1.04 -4.81 17.05
C ASP A 33 -0.12 -6.03 17.20
N ARG A 34 -0.67 -7.19 17.60
CA ARG A 34 0.11 -8.44 17.71
C ARG A 34 0.68 -8.92 16.38
N VAL A 35 -0.07 -8.74 15.28
CA VAL A 35 0.43 -9.04 13.92
C VAL A 35 1.56 -8.09 13.55
N ALA A 36 1.43 -6.80 13.84
CA ALA A 36 2.49 -5.82 13.62
C ALA A 36 3.75 -6.15 14.44
N ASP A 37 3.60 -6.44 15.73
CA ASP A 37 4.70 -6.88 16.62
C ASP A 37 5.43 -8.09 16.04
N TRP A 38 4.68 -9.12 15.64
CA TRP A 38 5.27 -10.33 15.07
C TRP A 38 6.04 -10.01 13.78
N GLN A 39 5.47 -9.18 12.91
CA GLN A 39 6.08 -8.82 11.63
C GLN A 39 7.35 -7.99 11.81
N ILE A 40 7.37 -7.08 12.79
CA ILE A 40 8.56 -6.28 13.15
C ILE A 40 9.65 -7.20 13.72
N ALA A 41 9.30 -8.06 14.69
CA ALA A 41 10.25 -8.96 15.34
C ALA A 41 10.87 -9.98 14.36
N ASN A 42 10.17 -10.32 13.28
CA ASN A 42 10.60 -11.30 12.29
C ASN A 42 10.98 -10.70 10.94
N PHE A 43 11.13 -9.39 10.83
CA PHE A 43 11.33 -8.72 9.53
C PHE A 43 12.55 -9.26 8.74
N ASN A 44 13.64 -9.57 9.44
CA ASN A 44 14.85 -10.13 8.84
C ASN A 44 14.91 -11.67 8.85
N ASN A 45 13.85 -12.34 9.30
CA ASN A 45 13.84 -13.79 9.48
C ASN A 45 13.50 -14.52 8.17
N VAL A 46 14.53 -15.05 7.52
CA VAL A 46 14.41 -15.73 6.22
C VAL A 46 13.79 -17.13 6.29
N SER A 47 13.60 -17.71 7.48
CA SER A 47 12.99 -19.04 7.62
C SER A 47 11.51 -19.05 7.19
N TYR A 48 10.82 -17.92 7.33
CA TYR A 48 9.40 -17.79 6.97
C TYR A 48 9.19 -17.26 5.56
N THR A 49 10.11 -16.45 5.04
CA THR A 49 9.96 -15.82 3.71
C THR A 49 10.50 -16.68 2.57
N GLY A 50 11.30 -17.72 2.89
CA GLY A 50 11.93 -18.62 1.93
C GLY A 50 13.06 -18.00 1.11
N LYS A 51 13.18 -16.67 1.09
CA LYS A 51 14.23 -15.87 0.43
C LYS A 51 14.47 -14.57 1.18
N LYS A 52 15.72 -14.08 1.16
CA LYS A 52 16.04 -12.74 1.64
C LYS A 52 15.36 -11.70 0.74
N ARG A 53 14.52 -10.85 1.32
CA ARG A 53 13.97 -9.67 0.63
C ARG A 53 14.81 -8.45 0.98
N ALA A 54 15.00 -7.56 0.01
CA ALA A 54 15.58 -6.26 0.29
C ALA A 54 14.60 -5.46 1.18
N PRO A 55 15.07 -4.62 2.11
CA PRO A 55 14.18 -3.84 2.97
C PRO A 55 13.17 -2.99 2.18
N LEU A 56 13.58 -2.47 1.01
CA LEU A 56 12.76 -1.62 0.13
C LEU A 56 11.99 -2.40 -0.97
N ASP A 57 11.90 -3.73 -0.86
CA ASP A 57 11.09 -4.56 -1.77
C ASP A 57 9.60 -4.20 -1.72
N TRP A 58 8.86 -4.43 -2.81
CA TRP A 58 7.44 -4.06 -2.91
C TRP A 58 6.55 -4.68 -1.84
N ALA A 59 6.85 -5.91 -1.40
CA ALA A 59 6.08 -6.55 -0.35
C ALA A 59 6.20 -5.76 0.96
N ASN A 60 7.38 -5.19 1.21
CA ASN A 60 7.62 -4.31 2.34
C ASN A 60 7.01 -2.92 2.10
N GLY A 61 6.99 -2.41 0.86
CA GLY A 61 6.25 -1.19 0.51
C GLY A 61 4.77 -1.26 0.88
N ALA A 62 4.11 -2.37 0.54
CA ALA A 62 2.72 -2.62 0.94
C ALA A 62 2.56 -2.73 2.46
N LEU A 63 3.48 -3.44 3.13
CA LEU A 63 3.52 -3.54 4.59
C LEU A 63 3.65 -2.16 5.26
N PHE A 64 4.61 -1.35 4.82
CA PHE A 64 4.91 -0.05 5.40
C PHE A 64 3.75 0.92 5.23
N ARG A 65 3.08 0.92 4.07
CA ARG A 65 1.84 1.68 3.87
C ARG A 65 0.80 1.31 4.92
N GLY A 66 0.55 0.02 5.13
CA GLY A 66 -0.38 -0.47 6.14
C GLY A 66 0.00 -0.10 7.56
N MET A 67 1.28 -0.18 7.92
CA MET A 67 1.80 0.15 9.25
C MET A 67 1.64 1.63 9.61
N VAL A 68 1.96 2.54 8.69
CA VAL A 68 1.80 3.99 8.92
C VAL A 68 0.32 4.36 9.04
N GLU A 69 -0.53 3.83 8.15
CA GLU A 69 -1.99 4.03 8.24
C GLU A 69 -2.58 3.46 9.54
N TRP A 70 -2.11 2.27 9.96
CA TRP A 70 -2.55 1.66 11.22
C TRP A 70 -2.18 2.53 12.42
N SER A 71 -0.94 3.00 12.46
CA SER A 71 -0.47 3.90 13.52
C SER A 71 -1.29 5.19 13.55
N ALA A 72 -1.51 5.83 12.40
CA ALA A 72 -2.30 7.04 12.29
C ALA A 72 -3.75 6.87 12.78
N LYS A 73 -4.38 5.71 12.53
CA LYS A 73 -5.77 5.42 12.93
C LYS A 73 -5.91 4.99 14.39
N THR A 74 -4.86 4.43 15.00
CA THR A 74 -4.98 3.73 16.29
C THR A 74 -4.04 4.23 17.39
N GLY A 75 -3.08 5.08 17.05
CA GLY A 75 -2.02 5.54 17.96
C GLY A 75 -0.98 4.46 18.28
N TYR A 76 -0.96 3.33 17.57
CA TYR A 76 0.02 2.27 17.79
C TYR A 76 1.39 2.69 17.21
N GLN A 77 2.17 3.40 18.03
CA GLN A 77 3.44 4.01 17.63
C GLN A 77 4.53 3.02 17.13
N PRO A 78 4.65 1.76 17.64
CA PRO A 78 5.69 0.84 17.17
C PRO A 78 5.69 0.58 15.66
N ALA A 79 4.51 0.59 15.02
CA ALA A 79 4.38 0.40 13.58
C ALA A 79 4.97 1.57 12.78
N GLU A 80 4.73 2.81 13.21
CA GLU A 80 5.30 4.00 12.56
C GLU A 80 6.80 4.12 12.81
N ASP A 81 7.25 3.88 14.05
CA ASP A 81 8.67 3.95 14.42
C ASP A 81 9.51 2.96 13.62
N PHE A 82 8.98 1.75 13.39
CA PHE A 82 9.61 0.76 12.54
C PHE A 82 9.81 1.27 11.10
N VAL A 83 8.76 1.84 10.49
CA VAL A 83 8.85 2.37 9.12
C VAL A 83 9.77 3.60 9.05
N MET A 84 9.69 4.49 10.04
CA MET A 84 10.56 5.66 10.18
C MET A 84 12.04 5.23 10.26
N ASN A 85 12.36 4.18 11.01
CA ASN A 85 13.71 3.66 11.11
C ASN A 85 14.21 3.09 9.78
N ILE A 86 13.37 2.34 9.06
CA ILE A 86 13.71 1.85 7.71
C ILE A 86 13.95 3.02 6.75
N ALA A 87 13.08 4.02 6.74
CA ALA A 87 13.19 5.20 5.89
C ALA A 87 14.51 5.94 6.12
N LYS A 88 14.83 6.24 7.39
CA LYS A 88 16.09 6.89 7.78
C LYS A 88 17.32 6.06 7.44
N THR A 89 17.28 4.75 7.66
CA THR A 89 18.40 3.85 7.34
C THR A 89 18.73 3.81 5.85
N HIS A 90 17.76 4.13 4.99
CA HIS A 90 17.93 4.17 3.54
C HIS A 90 17.88 5.59 2.98
N ASP A 91 18.10 6.61 3.84
CA ASP A 91 18.14 8.01 3.45
C ASP A 91 16.91 8.43 2.61
N TRP A 92 15.73 7.91 2.94
CA TRP A 92 14.47 8.18 2.24
C TRP A 92 14.44 7.77 0.75
N HIS A 93 15.39 6.95 0.30
CA HIS A 93 15.42 6.42 -1.05
C HIS A 93 14.50 5.22 -1.22
N MET A 94 14.15 4.95 -2.47
CA MET A 94 13.35 3.79 -2.88
C MET A 94 14.23 2.75 -3.58
N ALA A 95 13.67 1.61 -3.99
CA ALA A 95 14.45 0.56 -4.64
C ALA A 95 14.94 0.96 -6.05
N ARG A 96 15.95 0.26 -6.56
CA ARG A 96 16.86 0.75 -7.63
C ARG A 96 16.25 0.98 -9.02
N ARG A 97 15.17 0.29 -9.40
CA ARG A 97 14.67 0.23 -10.80
C ARG A 97 13.76 1.41 -11.08
N LEU A 98 14.29 2.50 -11.64
CA LEU A 98 13.60 3.78 -11.87
C LEU A 98 12.11 3.65 -12.27
N TYR A 99 11.81 2.99 -13.38
CA TYR A 99 10.45 2.88 -13.93
C TYR A 99 9.57 1.77 -13.32
N HIS A 100 10.16 0.82 -12.60
CA HIS A 100 9.43 -0.37 -12.13
C HIS A 100 8.49 0.00 -10.98
N ALA A 101 7.20 -0.33 -11.11
CA ALA A 101 6.18 0.09 -10.15
C ALA A 101 6.47 -0.38 -8.71
N ASP A 102 6.87 -1.64 -8.54
CA ASP A 102 7.31 -2.22 -7.27
C ASP A 102 8.32 -1.34 -6.52
N ASP A 103 9.29 -0.78 -7.24
CA ASP A 103 10.45 -0.15 -6.64
C ASP A 103 10.16 1.25 -6.12
N ILE A 104 9.03 1.88 -6.49
CA ILE A 104 8.59 3.18 -5.94
C ILE A 104 7.58 3.00 -4.80
N CYS A 105 7.04 1.79 -4.58
CA CYS A 105 5.94 1.52 -3.66
C CYS A 105 6.17 2.01 -2.22
N VAL A 106 7.39 1.84 -1.68
CA VAL A 106 7.76 2.33 -0.34
C VAL A 106 7.58 3.85 -0.18
N GLY A 107 7.62 4.61 -1.28
CA GLY A 107 7.40 6.05 -1.30
C GLY A 107 6.02 6.45 -0.78
N GLN A 108 5.01 5.57 -0.86
CA GLN A 108 3.69 5.84 -0.27
C GLN A 108 3.78 6.06 1.24
N ALA A 109 4.53 5.21 1.96
CA ALA A 109 4.69 5.33 3.40
C ALA A 109 5.52 6.58 3.76
N PHE A 110 6.53 6.91 2.95
CA PHE A 110 7.34 8.11 3.16
C PHE A 110 6.52 9.39 2.98
N LEU A 111 5.63 9.44 1.99
CA LEU A 111 4.73 10.57 1.80
C LEU A 111 3.70 10.69 2.93
N LEU A 112 3.21 9.59 3.49
CA LEU A 112 2.37 9.65 4.70
C LEU A 112 3.13 10.21 5.92
N LEU A 113 4.39 9.81 6.09
CA LEU A 113 5.25 10.36 7.14
C LEU A 113 5.52 11.86 6.88
N TYR A 114 5.77 12.25 5.63
CA TYR A 114 5.88 13.66 5.25
C TYR A 114 4.61 14.44 5.57
N GLU A 115 3.43 13.87 5.30
CA GLU A 115 2.16 14.54 5.63
C GLU A 115 2.04 14.85 7.13
N LYS A 116 2.52 13.95 8.00
CA LYS A 116 2.51 14.12 9.45
C LYS A 116 3.61 15.08 9.95
N TYR A 117 4.83 14.92 9.48
CA TYR A 117 6.02 15.57 10.04
C TYR A 117 6.51 16.81 9.27
N LYS A 118 6.15 16.93 8.00
CA LYS A 118 6.50 18.04 7.10
C LYS A 118 7.99 18.30 6.90
N ASP A 119 8.85 17.33 7.20
CA ASP A 119 10.28 17.43 6.93
C ASP A 119 10.55 17.23 5.42
N PRO A 120 11.14 18.23 4.72
CA PRO A 120 11.37 18.16 3.28
C PRO A 120 12.17 16.93 2.81
N VAL A 121 13.07 16.38 3.64
CA VAL A 121 13.87 15.20 3.26
C VAL A 121 12.99 13.98 2.97
N MET A 122 11.82 13.89 3.61
CA MET A 122 10.87 12.79 3.44
C MET A 122 10.16 12.81 2.09
N LEU A 123 10.06 14.01 1.48
CA LEU A 123 9.42 14.25 0.20
C LEU A 123 10.42 14.19 -0.96
N GLN A 124 11.62 14.74 -0.75
CA GLN A 124 12.55 15.11 -1.81
C GLN A 124 12.80 13.98 -2.82
N TYR A 125 13.33 12.85 -2.36
CA TYR A 125 13.71 11.76 -3.26
C TYR A 125 12.51 11.09 -3.94
N VAL A 126 11.38 10.98 -3.23
CA VAL A 126 10.13 10.44 -3.80
C VAL A 126 9.66 11.32 -4.96
N LYS A 127 9.66 12.64 -4.75
CA LYS A 127 9.27 13.59 -5.77
C LYS A 127 10.24 13.59 -6.96
N GLU A 128 11.54 13.66 -6.71
CA GLU A 128 12.56 13.64 -7.76
C GLU A 128 12.44 12.41 -8.67
N ARG A 129 12.19 11.24 -8.09
CA ARG A 129 11.95 10.02 -8.89
C ARG A 129 10.66 10.08 -9.70
N ALA A 130 9.56 10.51 -9.08
CA ALA A 130 8.27 10.61 -9.77
C ALA A 130 8.33 11.60 -10.93
N ASP A 131 8.94 12.78 -10.72
CA ASP A 131 9.19 13.79 -11.75
C ASP A 131 10.07 13.18 -12.88
N SER A 132 11.14 12.46 -12.54
CA SER A 132 12.02 11.81 -13.53
C SER A 132 11.27 10.83 -14.44
N VAL A 133 10.35 10.03 -13.89
CA VAL A 133 9.52 9.10 -14.71
C VAL A 133 8.56 9.85 -15.63
N ILE A 134 8.02 10.99 -15.19
CA ILE A 134 7.14 11.85 -15.99
C ILE A 134 7.90 12.58 -17.10
N ASP A 135 9.11 13.06 -16.81
CA ASP A 135 9.94 13.82 -17.76
C ASP A 135 10.60 12.89 -18.80
N PHE A 136 11.01 11.71 -18.37
CA PHE A 136 11.74 10.72 -19.19
C PHE A 136 10.94 9.44 -19.40
N ARG A 137 9.70 9.58 -19.89
CA ARG A 137 8.77 8.44 -20.04
C ARG A 137 9.35 7.33 -20.91
N SER A 138 9.20 6.07 -20.44
CA SER A 138 9.48 4.90 -21.27
C SER A 138 8.48 4.79 -22.43
N HIS A 139 9.00 4.48 -23.62
CA HIS A 139 8.22 4.27 -24.84
C HIS A 139 8.11 2.79 -25.23
N VAL A 140 8.58 1.87 -24.39
CA VAL A 140 8.46 0.41 -24.60
C VAL A 140 6.99 0.01 -24.72
N ALA A 141 6.68 -1.05 -25.46
CA ALA A 141 5.30 -1.53 -25.57
C ALA A 141 4.69 -1.86 -24.20
N MET A 142 3.38 -1.64 -24.05
CA MET A 142 2.64 -1.99 -22.83
C MET A 142 2.31 -3.49 -22.83
N ASP A 143 3.35 -4.30 -22.73
CA ASP A 143 3.30 -5.75 -22.75
C ASP A 143 4.39 -6.28 -21.82
N ILE A 144 4.03 -7.09 -20.83
CA ILE A 144 5.00 -7.61 -19.85
C ILE A 144 6.02 -8.57 -20.46
N HIS A 145 5.71 -9.13 -21.63
CA HIS A 145 6.54 -10.14 -22.29
C HIS A 145 7.62 -9.56 -23.20
N VAL A 146 7.60 -8.24 -23.48
CA VAL A 146 8.67 -7.60 -24.25
C VAL A 146 9.83 -7.23 -23.35
N LYS A 147 11.02 -7.10 -23.95
CA LYS A 147 12.19 -6.55 -23.28
C LYS A 147 11.83 -5.17 -22.70
N ASP A 148 12.16 -4.96 -21.43
CA ASP A 148 11.88 -3.73 -20.67
C ASP A 148 10.37 -3.42 -20.51
N GLY A 149 9.49 -4.40 -20.77
CA GLY A 149 8.03 -4.25 -20.63
C GLY A 149 7.56 -3.84 -19.23
N GLN A 150 8.36 -4.14 -18.20
CA GLN A 150 8.10 -3.75 -16.80
C GLN A 150 8.33 -2.26 -16.51
N GLU A 151 8.93 -1.50 -17.44
CA GLU A 151 8.94 -0.04 -17.37
C GLU A 151 7.55 0.55 -17.60
N ARG A 152 6.65 -0.24 -18.21
CA ARG A 152 5.24 0.06 -18.37
C ARG A 152 4.46 -0.76 -17.36
N TRP A 153 3.54 -0.13 -16.63
CA TRP A 153 2.74 -0.77 -15.58
C TRP A 153 1.65 -1.68 -16.18
N CYS A 154 2.07 -2.76 -16.81
CA CYS A 154 1.26 -3.69 -17.60
C CYS A 154 0.69 -4.87 -16.80
N TRP A 155 0.83 -4.86 -15.47
CA TRP A 155 0.24 -5.85 -14.56
C TRP A 155 -0.61 -5.13 -13.50
N CYS A 156 -1.64 -5.82 -12.98
CA CYS A 156 -2.64 -5.18 -12.12
C CYS A 156 -2.08 -4.71 -10.79
N ASP A 157 -1.12 -5.43 -10.19
CA ASP A 157 -0.50 -5.07 -8.91
C ASP A 157 0.19 -3.70 -8.99
N ALA A 158 0.73 -3.34 -10.17
CA ALA A 158 1.36 -2.04 -10.40
C ALA A 158 0.43 -0.86 -10.09
N LEU A 159 -0.89 -1.05 -10.20
CA LEU A 159 -1.90 -0.05 -9.90
C LEU A 159 -1.97 0.29 -8.39
N PHE A 160 -1.59 -0.66 -7.53
CA PHE A 160 -1.39 -0.38 -6.12
C PHE A 160 0.00 0.20 -5.88
N MET A 161 1.03 -0.30 -6.55
CA MET A 161 2.42 0.06 -6.22
C MET A 161 2.76 1.52 -6.52
N ALA A 162 2.46 2.00 -7.74
CA ALA A 162 2.96 3.28 -8.22
C ALA A 162 1.92 4.42 -8.17
N PRO A 163 0.70 4.30 -8.75
CA PRO A 163 -0.25 5.41 -8.83
C PRO A 163 -0.53 6.17 -7.53
N PRO A 164 -0.66 5.54 -6.34
CA PRO A 164 -0.87 6.28 -5.11
C PRO A 164 0.27 7.27 -4.78
N VAL A 165 1.52 6.93 -5.11
CA VAL A 165 2.66 7.84 -4.93
C VAL A 165 2.44 9.13 -5.70
N TYR A 166 2.05 9.03 -6.98
CA TYR A 166 1.81 10.20 -7.83
C TYR A 166 0.62 11.01 -7.35
N SER A 167 -0.46 10.35 -6.90
CA SER A 167 -1.65 11.05 -6.40
C SER A 167 -1.40 11.84 -5.11
N MET A 168 -0.40 11.44 -4.31
CA MET A 168 -0.03 12.11 -3.07
C MET A 168 0.94 13.29 -3.30
N LEU A 169 1.44 13.47 -4.53
CA LEU A 169 2.37 14.54 -4.92
C LEU A 169 1.67 15.73 -5.61
N THR A 170 0.35 15.66 -5.83
CA THR A 170 -0.49 16.70 -6.45
C THR A 170 -1.21 17.53 -5.40
#